data_AF-A0A3C2CJU6-F1
#
_entry.id   AF-A0A3C2CJU6-F1
#
_cell.length_a   1.000
_cell.length_b   1.000
_cell.length_c   1.000
_cell.angle_alpha   90.00
_cell.angle_beta   90.00
_cell.angle_gamma   90.00
#
_symmetry.space_group_name_H-M   'P 1'
#
loop_
_entity.id
_entity.type
_entity.pdbx_description
1 polymer ?
#
loop_
_entity_poly.entity_id
_entity_poly.type
_entity_poly.pdbx_seq_one_letter_code
_entity_poly.pdbx_strand_id
1 'polypeptide(L)'
;LMTRMTSDIESLTVLFQEGLVNFAVQIITLLVITAYLIVLNPSLALISLLLVIPVNIIFTLWFRKVSIFGYLSVRDKIADILSNLSESLAGMRVITAFNQRKYRSEIHDKITVSHFKANLYTGGAQALFGPGTEAIGIITQATIL
;
A
#
# COMPACT_ATOMS: atom_id res chain seq x y z
N LEU A 1 -29.59 -4.68 1.46
CA LEU A 1 -29.30 -5.42 2.71
C LEU A 1 -28.61 -6.73 2.40
N MET A 2 -29.14 -7.59 1.51
CA MET A 2 -28.46 -8.80 1.05
C MET A 2 -27.06 -8.51 0.44
N THR A 3 -26.91 -7.47 -0.39
CA THR A 3 -25.61 -7.05 -0.95
C THR A 3 -24.59 -6.56 0.09
N ARG A 4 -25.06 -5.97 1.21
CA ARG A 4 -24.15 -5.60 2.32
C ARG A 4 -23.76 -6.85 3.12
N MET A 5 -24.71 -7.74 3.40
CA MET A 5 -24.42 -9.00 4.11
C MET A 5 -23.49 -9.93 3.31
N THR A 6 -23.67 -10.07 2.00
CA THR A 6 -22.77 -10.87 1.15
C THR A 6 -21.37 -10.25 1.08
N SER A 7 -21.28 -8.93 0.87
CA SER A 7 -20.00 -8.20 0.86
C SER A 7 -19.27 -8.27 2.21
N ASP A 8 -20.01 -8.23 3.32
CA ASP A 8 -19.43 -8.32 4.68
C ASP A 8 -18.96 -9.76 4.96
N ILE A 9 -19.71 -10.78 4.53
CA ILE A 9 -19.33 -12.20 4.66
C ILE A 9 -18.10 -12.52 3.81
N GLU A 10 -18.02 -12.01 2.57
CA GLU A 10 -16.83 -12.14 1.73
C GLU A 10 -15.62 -11.48 2.39
N SER A 11 -15.78 -10.26 2.90
CA SER A 11 -14.71 -9.54 3.61
C SER A 11 -14.25 -10.29 4.87
N LEU A 12 -15.17 -10.85 5.65
CA LEU A 12 -14.84 -11.68 6.82
C LEU A 12 -14.12 -12.96 6.40
N THR A 13 -14.57 -13.62 5.33
CA THR A 13 -13.94 -14.84 4.83
C THR A 13 -12.49 -14.57 4.41
N VAL A 14 -12.24 -13.46 3.70
CA VAL A 14 -10.88 -13.00 3.37
C VAL A 14 -10.06 -12.71 4.62
N LEU A 15 -10.63 -12.02 5.62
CA LEU A 15 -9.92 -11.75 6.88
C LEU A 15 -9.54 -13.04 7.64
N PHE A 16 -10.43 -14.02 7.69
CA PHE A 16 -10.17 -15.29 8.38
C PHE A 16 -9.23 -16.20 7.60
N GLN A 17 -9.47 -16.42 6.31
CA GLN A 17 -8.69 -17.34 5.48
C GLN A 17 -7.34 -16.76 5.04
N GLU A 18 -7.31 -15.49 4.63
CA GLU A 18 -6.07 -14.87 4.14
C GLU A 18 -5.34 -14.08 5.21
N GLY A 19 -6.06 -13.40 6.11
CA GLY A 19 -5.43 -12.63 7.17
C GLY A 19 -4.95 -13.52 8.31
N LEU A 20 -5.91 -14.16 9.00
CA LEU A 20 -5.68 -14.80 10.29
C LEU A 20 -4.86 -16.10 10.17
N VAL A 21 -5.15 -16.94 9.16
CA VAL A 21 -4.38 -18.16 8.92
C VAL A 21 -2.95 -17.84 8.51
N ASN A 22 -2.72 -16.91 7.56
CA ASN A 22 -1.35 -16.54 7.18
C ASN A 22 -0.58 -15.94 8.35
N PHE A 23 -1.22 -15.11 9.17
CA PHE A 23 -0.59 -14.55 10.35
C PHE A 23 -0.15 -15.64 11.35
N ALA A 24 -1.02 -16.61 11.62
CA ALA A 24 -0.70 -17.75 12.47
C ALA A 24 0.46 -18.58 11.90
N VAL A 25 0.41 -18.89 10.60
CA VAL A 25 1.49 -19.63 9.90
C VAL A 25 2.81 -18.86 9.97
N GLN A 26 2.82 -17.55 9.75
CA GLN A 26 4.03 -16.73 9.81
C GLN A 26 4.64 -16.71 11.22
N ILE A 27 3.83 -16.61 12.28
CA ILE A 27 4.31 -16.68 13.66
C ILE A 27 4.93 -18.04 13.96
N ILE A 28 4.23 -19.13 13.60
CA ILE A 28 4.73 -20.49 13.85
C ILE A 28 6.04 -20.71 13.10
N THR A 29 6.09 -20.36 11.82
CA THR A 29 7.31 -20.47 10.99
C THR A 29 8.46 -19.66 11.60
N LEU A 30 8.22 -18.43 12.04
CA LEU A 30 9.23 -17.60 12.70
C LEU A 30 9.76 -18.26 13.98
N LEU A 31 8.89 -18.78 14.84
CA LEU A 31 9.27 -19.44 16.08
C LEU A 31 10.09 -20.71 15.81
N VAL A 32 9.65 -21.55 14.87
CA VAL A 32 10.34 -22.80 14.52
C VAL A 32 11.74 -22.52 13.97
N ILE A 33 11.88 -21.59 13.03
CA ILE A 33 13.18 -21.21 12.45
C ILE A 33 14.10 -20.62 13.52
N THR A 34 13.57 -19.73 14.37
CA THR A 34 14.35 -19.10 15.45
C THR A 34 14.85 -20.14 16.45
N ALA A 35 13.97 -21.05 16.89
CA ALA A 35 14.35 -22.13 17.82
C ALA A 35 15.41 -23.04 17.20
N TYR A 36 15.26 -23.40 15.93
CA TYR A 36 16.23 -24.22 15.19
C TYR A 36 17.61 -23.54 15.10
N LEU A 37 17.65 -22.24 14.79
CA LEU A 37 18.90 -21.47 14.75
C LEU A 37 19.60 -21.38 16.10
N ILE A 38 18.85 -21.20 17.20
CA ILE A 38 19.42 -21.12 18.55
C ILE A 38 20.05 -22.47 18.94
N VAL A 39 19.42 -23.59 18.60
CA VAL A 39 19.96 -24.94 18.89
C VAL A 39 21.26 -25.19 18.13
N LEU A 40 21.35 -24.75 16.88
CA LEU A 40 22.58 -24.90 16.08
C LEU A 40 23.72 -24.00 16.58
N ASN A 41 23.46 -22.70 16.69
CA ASN A 41 24.48 -21.77 17.15
C ASN A 41 23.85 -20.46 17.68
N PRO A 42 23.80 -20.26 19.00
CA PRO A 42 23.18 -19.09 19.62
C PRO A 42 23.81 -17.76 19.16
N SER A 43 25.12 -17.77 18.89
CA SER A 43 25.89 -16.59 18.51
C SER A 43 25.51 -16.08 17.11
N LEU A 44 25.39 -16.99 16.13
CA LEU A 44 24.95 -16.64 14.78
C LEU A 44 23.48 -16.20 14.76
N ALA A 45 22.63 -16.85 15.55
CA ALA A 45 21.22 -16.48 15.67
C ALA A 45 21.05 -15.04 16.16
N LEU A 46 21.82 -14.64 17.20
CA LEU A 46 21.75 -13.28 17.75
C LEU A 46 22.22 -12.23 16.75
N ILE A 47 23.32 -12.49 16.03
CA ILE A 47 23.89 -11.56 15.05
C ILE A 47 22.93 -11.37 13.87
N SER A 48 22.37 -12.47 13.34
CA SER A 48 21.36 -12.41 12.28
C SER A 48 20.15 -11.59 12.70
N LEU A 49 19.59 -11.88 13.87
CA LEU A 49 18.40 -11.22 14.37
C LEU A 49 18.65 -9.73 14.64
N LEU A 50 19.83 -9.38 15.17
CA LEU A 50 20.22 -8.00 15.44
C LEU A 50 20.52 -7.21 14.16
N LEU A 51 20.92 -7.84 13.06
CA LEU A 51 21.21 -7.16 11.79
C LEU A 51 19.94 -6.99 10.93
N VAL A 52 19.09 -8.02 10.90
CA VAL A 52 17.85 -8.03 10.10
C VAL A 52 16.78 -7.10 10.65
N ILE A 53 16.54 -7.15 11.96
CA ILE A 53 15.44 -6.42 12.60
C ILE A 53 15.55 -4.91 12.44
N PRO A 54 16.67 -4.23 12.76
CA PRO A 54 16.73 -2.77 12.67
C PRO A 54 16.64 -2.30 11.22
N VAL A 55 17.25 -3.00 10.27
CA VAL A 55 17.17 -2.68 8.84
C VAL A 55 15.72 -2.78 8.34
N ASN A 56 15.02 -3.85 8.70
CA ASN A 56 13.60 -4.02 8.34
C ASN A 56 12.70 -2.97 9.00
N ILE A 57 12.93 -2.64 10.28
CA ILE A 57 12.16 -1.62 11.00
C ILE A 57 12.33 -0.27 10.32
N ILE A 58 13.56 0.14 10.00
CA ILE A 58 13.83 1.43 9.35
C ILE A 58 13.14 1.49 7.98
N PHE A 59 13.26 0.43 7.18
CA PHE A 59 12.64 0.35 5.86
C PHE A 59 11.11 0.38 5.94
N THR A 60 10.53 -0.32 6.92
CA THR A 60 9.09 -0.33 7.20
C THR A 60 8.59 1.04 7.65
N LEU A 61 9.33 1.74 8.52
CA LEU A 61 8.95 3.09 8.98
C LEU A 61 9.02 4.11 7.85
N TRP A 62 10.02 4.01 6.98
CA TRP A 62 10.12 4.82 5.77
C TRP A 62 8.92 4.57 4.85
N PHE A 63 8.65 3.31 4.53
CA PHE A 63 7.52 2.91 3.69
C PHE A 63 6.19 3.40 4.28
N ARG A 64 5.96 3.14 5.58
CA ARG A 64 4.75 3.58 6.29
C ARG A 64 4.52 5.09 6.14
N LYS A 65 5.57 5.90 6.30
CA LYS A 65 5.48 7.36 6.17
C LYS A 65 5.12 7.78 4.73
N VAL A 66 5.80 7.20 3.74
CA VAL A 66 5.56 7.47 2.31
C VAL A 66 4.16 7.05 1.89
N SER A 67 3.73 5.84 2.29
CA SER A 67 2.41 5.32 1.99
C SER A 67 1.29 6.17 2.58
N ILE A 68 1.38 6.55 3.86
CA ILE A 68 0.35 7.39 4.50
C ILE A 68 0.18 8.71 3.73
N PHE A 69 1.30 9.37 3.38
CA PHE A 69 1.24 10.62 2.63
C PHE A 69 0.69 10.43 1.21
N GLY A 70 1.12 9.37 0.51
CA GLY A 70 0.64 9.03 -0.82
C GLY A 70 -0.86 8.74 -0.85
N TYR A 71 -1.35 7.89 0.07
CA TYR A 71 -2.77 7.56 0.18
C TYR A 71 -3.64 8.77 0.50
N LEU A 72 -3.21 9.64 1.42
CA LEU A 72 -3.93 10.88 1.71
C LEU A 72 -3.98 11.79 0.47
N SER A 73 -2.86 11.93 -0.24
CA SER A 73 -2.80 12.73 -1.47
C SER A 73 -3.72 12.19 -2.56
N VAL A 74 -3.76 10.88 -2.78
CA VAL A 74 -4.68 10.23 -3.73
C VAL A 74 -6.14 10.46 -3.32
N ARG A 75 -6.45 10.34 -2.02
CA ARG A 75 -7.78 10.57 -1.46
C ARG A 75 -8.24 12.03 -1.63
N ASP A 76 -7.35 12.99 -1.48
CA ASP A 76 -7.67 14.39 -1.72
C ASP A 76 -7.89 14.64 -3.22
N LYS A 77 -7.05 14.05 -4.09
CA LYS A 77 -7.20 14.21 -5.55
C LYS A 77 -8.45 13.56 -6.13
N ILE A 78 -8.91 12.44 -5.57
CA ILE A 78 -10.20 11.88 -5.99
C ILE A 78 -11.37 12.76 -5.53
N ALA A 79 -11.27 13.43 -4.37
CA ALA A 79 -12.27 14.39 -3.93
C ALA A 79 -12.31 15.62 -4.86
N ASP A 80 -11.16 16.13 -5.30
CA ASP A 80 -11.08 17.22 -6.30
C ASP A 80 -11.78 16.83 -7.61
N ILE A 81 -11.56 15.60 -8.12
CA ILE A 81 -12.22 15.08 -9.32
C ILE A 81 -13.74 15.05 -9.13
N LEU A 82 -14.19 14.49 -8.01
CA LEU A 82 -15.62 14.34 -7.70
C LEU A 82 -16.32 15.69 -7.54
N SER A 83 -15.66 16.66 -6.89
CA SER A 83 -16.19 18.03 -6.73
C SER A 83 -16.31 18.73 -8.08
N ASN A 84 -15.28 18.68 -8.92
CA ASN A 84 -15.30 19.25 -10.26
C ASN A 84 -16.39 18.62 -11.15
N LEU A 85 -16.57 17.30 -11.03
CA LEU A 85 -17.64 16.59 -11.74
C LEU A 85 -19.01 17.05 -11.26
N SER A 86 -19.22 17.17 -9.95
CA SER A 86 -20.48 17.64 -9.36
C SER A 86 -20.82 19.07 -9.81
N GLU A 87 -19.86 19.99 -9.76
CA GLU A 87 -20.02 21.37 -10.24
C GLU A 87 -20.36 21.40 -11.74
N SER A 88 -19.62 20.63 -12.55
CA SER A 88 -19.84 20.56 -13.99
C SER A 88 -21.24 20.02 -14.31
N LEU A 89 -21.70 18.98 -13.61
CA LEU A 89 -23.02 18.40 -13.80
C LEU A 89 -24.14 19.36 -13.39
N ALA A 90 -24.00 20.04 -12.26
CA ALA A 90 -24.96 21.07 -11.82
C ALA A 90 -25.03 22.25 -12.80
N GLY A 91 -23.88 22.67 -13.36
CA GLY A 91 -23.74 23.78 -14.30
C GLY A 91 -23.85 23.41 -15.78
N MET A 92 -24.21 22.17 -16.13
CA MET A 92 -24.14 21.64 -17.52
C MET A 92 -24.91 22.48 -18.53
N ARG A 93 -26.08 23.02 -18.15
CA ARG A 93 -26.88 23.90 -19.02
C ARG A 93 -26.15 25.21 -19.33
N VAL A 94 -25.49 25.79 -18.33
CA VAL A 94 -24.70 27.02 -18.48
C VAL A 94 -23.46 26.77 -19.34
N ILE A 95 -22.70 25.71 -19.06
CA ILE A 95 -21.52 25.32 -19.84
C ILE A 95 -21.87 25.10 -21.31
N THR A 96 -23.03 24.48 -21.56
CA THR A 96 -23.55 24.25 -22.92
C THR A 96 -23.94 25.56 -23.60
N ALA A 97 -24.70 26.42 -22.91
CA ALA A 97 -25.18 27.69 -23.45
C ALA A 97 -24.04 28.63 -23.88
N PHE A 98 -22.91 28.61 -23.16
CA PHE A 98 -21.72 29.41 -23.48
C PHE A 98 -20.70 28.66 -24.37
N ASN A 99 -21.02 27.46 -24.86
CA ASN A 99 -20.11 26.62 -25.66
C ASN A 99 -18.73 26.37 -25.00
N GLN A 100 -18.69 26.28 -23.66
CA GLN A 100 -17.44 26.18 -22.88
C GLN A 100 -17.01 24.73 -22.59
N ARG A 101 -17.57 23.72 -23.26
CA ARG A 101 -17.25 22.31 -22.99
C ARG A 101 -15.76 21.99 -23.12
N LYS A 102 -15.11 22.47 -24.17
CA LYS A 102 -13.66 22.23 -24.40
C LYS A 102 -12.82 22.81 -23.26
N TYR A 103 -13.10 24.05 -22.87
CA TYR A 103 -12.43 24.70 -21.75
C TYR A 103 -12.61 23.94 -20.43
N ARG A 104 -13.83 23.46 -20.14
CA ARG A 104 -14.09 22.62 -18.95
C ARG A 104 -13.37 21.27 -19.02
N SER A 105 -13.27 20.67 -20.20
CA SER A 105 -12.51 19.42 -20.41
C SER A 105 -11.03 19.59 -20.11
N GLU A 106 -10.41 20.70 -20.54
CA GLU A 106 -9.00 20.98 -20.22
C GLU A 106 -8.74 21.14 -18.72
N ILE A 107 -9.69 21.74 -17.99
CA ILE A 107 -9.60 21.82 -16.52
C ILE A 107 -9.70 20.43 -15.91
N HIS A 108 -10.63 19.60 -16.38
CA HIS A 108 -10.79 18.22 -15.91
C HIS A 108 -9.52 17.40 -16.14
N ASP A 109 -8.91 17.49 -17.33
CA ASP A 109 -7.66 16.80 -17.65
C ASP A 109 -6.52 17.19 -16.70
N LYS A 110 -6.37 18.47 -16.37
CA LYS A 110 -5.35 18.94 -15.42
C LYS A 110 -5.54 18.32 -14.03
N ILE A 111 -6.79 18.22 -13.56
CA ILE A 111 -7.11 17.63 -12.25
C ILE A 111 -6.82 16.11 -12.29
N THR A 112 -7.21 15.42 -13.36
CA THR A 112 -6.97 13.98 -13.55
C THR A 112 -5.49 13.65 -13.62
N VAL A 113 -4.67 14.47 -14.30
CA VAL A 113 -3.20 14.30 -14.32
C VAL A 113 -2.62 14.44 -12.91
N SER A 114 -3.16 15.32 -12.07
CA SER A 114 -2.70 15.45 -10.68
C SER A 114 -3.00 14.20 -9.86
N HIS A 115 -4.19 13.59 -10.04
CA HIS A 115 -4.54 12.30 -9.43
C HIS A 115 -3.64 11.17 -9.93
N PHE A 116 -3.39 11.11 -11.24
CA PHE A 116 -2.50 10.11 -11.83
C PHE A 116 -1.08 10.19 -11.27
N LYS A 117 -0.52 11.39 -11.11
CA LYS A 117 0.80 11.60 -10.48
C LYS A 117 0.83 11.16 -9.01
N ALA A 118 -0.21 11.48 -8.24
CA ALA A 118 -0.33 11.03 -6.84
C ALA A 118 -0.40 9.50 -6.74
N ASN A 119 -1.11 8.87 -7.67
CA ASN A 119 -1.21 7.43 -7.74
C ASN A 119 0.12 6.78 -8.15
N LEU A 120 0.83 7.34 -9.14
CA LEU A 120 2.16 6.87 -9.52
C LEU A 120 3.18 6.98 -8.39
N TYR A 121 3.14 8.08 -7.61
CA TYR A 121 4.01 8.23 -6.43
C TYR A 121 3.76 7.13 -5.40
N THR A 122 2.49 6.85 -5.10
CA THR A 122 2.09 5.81 -4.14
C THR A 122 2.43 4.41 -4.66
N GLY A 123 2.17 4.15 -5.95
CA GLY A 123 2.50 2.90 -6.61
C GLY A 123 3.99 2.64 -6.71
N GLY A 124 4.80 3.67 -6.96
CA GLY A 124 6.26 3.57 -6.97
C GLY A 124 6.83 3.16 -5.61
N ALA A 125 6.29 3.71 -4.52
CA ALA A 125 6.69 3.30 -3.18
C ALA A 125 6.34 1.84 -2.88
N GLN A 126 5.16 1.38 -3.32
CA GLN A 126 4.72 -0.01 -3.15
C GLN A 126 5.56 -0.98 -3.99
N ALA A 127 5.89 -0.60 -5.23
CA ALA A 127 6.73 -1.38 -6.12
C ALA A 127 8.17 -1.53 -5.61
N LEU A 128 8.67 -0.56 -4.83
CA LEU A 128 10.00 -0.63 -4.23
C LEU A 128 10.03 -1.47 -2.94
N PHE A 129 8.91 -1.51 -2.21
CA PHE A 129 8.87 -2.13 -0.88
C PHE A 129 9.09 -3.64 -0.92
N GLY A 130 8.33 -4.36 -1.77
CA GLY A 130 8.44 -5.82 -1.90
C GLY A 130 9.87 -6.27 -2.26
N PRO A 131 10.42 -5.83 -3.41
CA PRO A 131 11.80 -6.15 -3.80
C PRO A 131 12.84 -5.68 -2.78
N GLY A 132 12.61 -4.55 -2.09
CA GLY A 132 13.49 -4.06 -1.04
C GLY A 132 13.55 -5.01 0.16
N THR A 133 12.40 -5.51 0.61
CA THR A 133 12.34 -6.50 1.70
C THR A 133 12.98 -7.85 1.32
N GLU A 134 12.79 -8.30 0.08
CA GLU A 134 13.40 -9.54 -0.42
C GLU A 134 14.93 -9.41 -0.50
N ALA A 135 15.43 -8.29 -1.01
CA ALA A 135 16.87 -8.03 -1.10
C ALA A 135 17.56 -8.05 0.27
N ILE A 136 16.93 -7.47 1.30
CA ILE A 136 17.44 -7.53 2.68
C ILE A 136 17.55 -8.99 3.15
N GLY A 137 16.56 -9.81 2.84
CA GLY A 137 16.57 -11.24 3.15
C GLY A 137 17.72 -12.00 2.49
N ILE A 138 17.96 -11.76 1.20
CA ILE A 138 19.05 -12.39 0.44
C ILE A 138 20.42 -11.98 0.98
N ILE A 139 20.63 -10.68 1.25
CA ILE A 139 21.89 -10.16 1.83
C ILE A 139 22.16 -10.79 3.20
N THR A 140 21.11 -10.95 4.00
CA THR A 140 21.21 -11.60 5.31
C THR A 140 21.67 -13.05 5.17
N GLN A 141 21.03 -13.82 4.28
CA GLN A 141 21.43 -15.22 4.04
C GLN A 141 22.88 -15.32 3.57
N ALA A 142 23.31 -14.44 2.67
CA ALA A 142 24.69 -14.38 2.18
C ALA A 142 25.71 -14.00 3.27
N THR A 143 25.28 -13.36 4.36
CA THR A 143 26.15 -13.03 5.50
C THR A 143 26.28 -14.22 6.47
N ILE A 144 25.31 -15.12 6.48
CA ILE A 144 25.25 -16.29 7.37
C ILE A 144 25.96 -17.51 6.77
N LEU A 145 25.88 -17.69 5.44
CA LEU A 145 26.58 -18.73 4.68
C LEU A 145 28.10 -18.43 4.60
#